data_AF-A0A950W0Q0-F1
#
_entry.id   AF-A0A950W0Q0-F1
#
_cell.length_a   1.000
_cell.length_b   1.000
_cell.length_c   1.000
_cell.angle_alpha   90.00
_cell.angle_beta   90.00
_cell.angle_gamma   90.00
#
_symmetry.space_group_name_H-M   'P 1'
#
loop_
_entity.id
_entity.type
_entity.pdbx_description
1 polymer ?
#
loop_
_entity_poly.entity_id
_entity_poly.type
_entity_poly.pdbx_seq_one_letter_code
_entity_poly.pdbx_strand_id
1 'polypeptide(L)'
;PAKRGEGSGDCNRHRYHVSLAVLTAFAILTQRSALGRADFPHQYFSAFLIGPMILILLVLLGRATAHVWRTRDRAEQAFVILAAAIVVPLLAVILWVPDIANLRLDDMTHYLGRVSRIGWVDPAAEEIRNRVIGVKSVVDELSKPNEPIFDFSNQPALYFFCDRPNPTRFYQVPILSPREYQIETIRALERTKPPLVIRHSPQEFDVFDGIDNSIRAQAVAAYIDDHYSYARSTRGIEIWRRRTDAPPLNLNGYLARIRIPTLEELGAIGERSRVVFPSAGSLPGANGAYWRSDLTLHNPLKDRMTLGLRYVAGDVRIDRAVTIFGGQSLRWEDVVKSLFGAPEGSGVLWIEYRGKTAPVALLKTYDAARGAQGSVDAPLSMRDAATAGSDNADLTIVGIPGGALRRVNLGIVNVGKIPATFRITVRTRTGRQTGKPFEEALGEDASRMIADIEKTLGVPIDETTAVHVTMTAGTGVAYVSIVNAAGDSQFLPAIAR
;
A
#
# COMPACT_ATOMS: atom_id res chain seq x y z
N PRO A 1 -69.75 -51.46 19.88
CA PRO A 1 -69.43 -50.02 19.94
C PRO A 1 -67.99 -49.77 19.45
N ALA A 2 -67.84 -49.68 18.13
CA ALA A 2 -66.57 -49.54 17.43
C ALA A 2 -66.43 -48.13 16.82
N LYS A 3 -65.17 -47.71 16.66
CA LYS A 3 -64.67 -46.57 15.87
C LYS A 3 -65.01 -45.15 16.36
N ARG A 4 -64.06 -44.54 17.08
CA ARG A 4 -63.81 -43.10 17.06
C ARG A 4 -62.33 -42.80 16.82
N GLY A 5 -62.02 -42.34 15.61
CA GLY A 5 -61.23 -41.11 15.44
C GLY A 5 -59.71 -41.18 15.27
N GLU A 6 -59.19 -42.00 14.36
CA GLU A 6 -57.81 -41.89 13.83
C GLU A 6 -57.60 -40.69 12.86
N GLY A 7 -58.44 -39.65 12.91
CA GLY A 7 -58.53 -38.62 11.86
C GLY A 7 -57.66 -37.35 12.02
N SER A 8 -56.95 -37.13 13.14
CA SER A 8 -56.28 -35.83 13.38
C SER A 8 -54.76 -35.82 13.16
N GLY A 9 -54.13 -36.99 12.98
CA GLY A 9 -52.67 -37.10 12.82
C GLY A 9 -52.17 -36.73 11.42
N ASP A 10 -52.96 -37.03 10.38
CA ASP A 10 -52.51 -36.94 8.98
C ASP A 10 -52.50 -35.51 8.45
N CYS A 11 -53.44 -34.67 8.91
CA CYS A 11 -53.52 -33.26 8.52
C CYS A 11 -52.31 -32.45 9.02
N ASN A 12 -51.70 -32.85 10.15
CA ASN A 12 -50.48 -32.22 10.66
C ASN A 12 -49.23 -32.69 9.91
N ARG A 13 -49.11 -33.97 9.56
CA ARG A 13 -47.97 -34.48 8.75
C ARG A 13 -47.86 -33.78 7.41
N HIS A 14 -48.98 -33.58 6.72
CA HIS A 14 -48.99 -32.96 5.39
C HIS A 14 -48.50 -31.50 5.41
N ARG A 15 -48.85 -30.72 6.45
CA ARG A 15 -48.37 -29.34 6.62
C ARG A 15 -46.86 -29.26 6.82
N TYR A 16 -46.26 -30.21 7.54
CA TYR A 16 -44.81 -30.23 7.76
C TYR A 16 -44.03 -30.49 6.47
N HIS A 17 -44.50 -31.40 5.61
CA HIS A 17 -43.83 -31.69 4.33
C HIS A 17 -43.86 -30.48 3.39
N VAL A 18 -44.98 -29.74 3.36
CA VAL A 18 -45.09 -28.51 2.56
C VAL A 18 -44.18 -27.41 3.10
N SER A 19 -44.15 -27.18 4.41
CA SER A 19 -43.24 -26.16 5.00
C SER A 19 -41.77 -26.49 4.76
N LEU A 20 -41.38 -27.77 4.89
CA LEU A 20 -40.00 -28.21 4.63
C LEU A 20 -39.65 -28.03 3.15
N ALA A 21 -40.55 -28.44 2.23
CA ALA A 21 -40.34 -28.28 0.80
C ALA A 21 -40.24 -26.81 0.37
N VAL A 22 -41.07 -25.92 0.93
CA VAL A 22 -41.01 -24.48 0.67
C VAL A 22 -39.69 -23.89 1.17
N LEU A 23 -39.24 -24.28 2.36
CA LEU A 23 -37.95 -23.84 2.90
C LEU A 23 -36.76 -24.36 2.09
N THR A 24 -36.79 -25.62 1.63
CA THR A 24 -35.77 -26.18 0.76
C THR A 24 -35.73 -25.47 -0.59
N ALA A 25 -36.88 -25.21 -1.21
CA ALA A 25 -36.94 -24.47 -2.48
C ALA A 25 -36.44 -23.04 -2.32
N PHE A 26 -36.83 -22.35 -1.25
CA PHE A 26 -36.34 -21.02 -0.91
C PHE A 26 -34.82 -21.02 -0.65
N ALA A 27 -34.29 -22.05 0.00
CA ALA A 27 -32.86 -22.20 0.21
C ALA A 27 -32.08 -22.39 -1.10
N ILE A 28 -32.56 -23.24 -1.99
CA ILE A 28 -31.94 -23.44 -3.31
C ILE A 28 -31.94 -22.14 -4.14
N LEU A 29 -33.05 -21.40 -4.15
CA LEU A 29 -33.17 -20.16 -4.92
C LEU A 29 -32.24 -19.05 -4.42
N THR A 30 -31.99 -19.00 -3.12
CA THR A 30 -31.14 -17.97 -2.49
C THR A 30 -29.66 -18.35 -2.47
N GLN A 31 -29.33 -19.65 -2.49
CA GLN A 31 -27.97 -20.16 -2.69
C GLN A 31 -27.37 -19.70 -4.03
N ARG A 32 -28.22 -19.46 -5.04
CA ARG A 32 -27.82 -18.94 -6.36
C ARG A 32 -27.00 -17.66 -6.25
N SER A 33 -27.29 -16.80 -5.26
CA SER A 33 -26.57 -15.55 -5.03
C SER A 33 -25.14 -15.78 -4.50
N ALA A 34 -24.92 -16.81 -3.70
CA ALA A 34 -23.57 -17.17 -3.20
C ALA A 34 -22.72 -17.92 -4.22
N LEU A 35 -23.33 -18.70 -5.12
CA LEU A 35 -22.57 -19.36 -6.19
C LEU A 35 -21.93 -18.35 -7.16
N GLY A 36 -22.40 -17.10 -7.19
CA GLY A 36 -21.81 -16.02 -8.00
C GLY A 36 -20.54 -15.39 -7.41
N ARG A 37 -20.22 -15.61 -6.13
CA ARG A 37 -18.99 -15.13 -5.46
C ARG A 37 -18.50 -16.19 -4.48
N ALA A 38 -17.47 -16.92 -4.88
CA ALA A 38 -16.98 -18.09 -4.17
C ALA A 38 -16.01 -17.77 -3.01
N ASP A 39 -16.04 -16.56 -2.44
CA ASP A 39 -15.29 -16.23 -1.24
C ASP A 39 -16.13 -16.47 0.03
N PHE A 40 -15.45 -16.90 1.10
CA PHE A 40 -16.08 -17.33 2.34
C PHE A 40 -17.05 -16.29 2.95
N PRO A 41 -16.72 -14.98 3.00
CA PRO A 41 -17.66 -13.94 3.45
C PRO A 41 -18.95 -13.84 2.64
N HIS A 42 -18.91 -14.05 1.31
CA HIS A 42 -20.10 -14.01 0.46
C HIS A 42 -20.91 -15.31 0.52
N GLN A 43 -20.25 -16.47 0.67
CA GLN A 43 -20.93 -17.73 0.97
C GLN A 43 -21.65 -17.65 2.32
N TYR A 44 -21.05 -16.99 3.32
CA TYR A 44 -21.66 -16.69 4.61
C TYR A 44 -22.93 -15.82 4.50
N PHE A 45 -22.98 -14.84 3.59
CA PHE A 45 -24.20 -14.06 3.37
C PHE A 45 -25.40 -14.91 2.91
N SER A 46 -25.13 -16.00 2.20
CA SER A 46 -26.17 -16.99 1.84
C SER A 46 -26.49 -17.99 2.95
N ALA A 47 -25.66 -18.07 4.00
CA ALA A 47 -25.85 -18.96 5.14
C ALA A 47 -26.97 -18.53 6.09
N PHE A 48 -27.70 -17.43 5.80
CA PHE A 48 -28.84 -16.99 6.63
C PHE A 48 -29.94 -18.06 6.78
N LEU A 49 -29.96 -19.07 5.90
CA LEU A 49 -30.87 -20.20 5.94
C LEU A 49 -30.35 -21.41 6.72
N ILE A 50 -29.04 -21.46 6.99
CA ILE A 50 -28.44 -22.49 7.85
C ILE A 50 -29.04 -22.40 9.25
N GLY A 51 -29.24 -21.18 9.78
CA GLY A 51 -29.85 -20.97 11.10
C GLY A 51 -31.26 -21.59 11.24
N PRO A 52 -32.24 -21.20 10.40
CA PRO A 52 -33.56 -21.83 10.36
C PRO A 52 -33.53 -23.35 10.12
N MET A 53 -32.64 -23.84 9.25
CA MET A 53 -32.48 -25.28 9.00
C MET A 53 -31.95 -26.03 10.23
N ILE A 54 -30.94 -25.49 10.92
CA ILE A 54 -30.43 -26.04 12.19
C ILE A 54 -31.56 -26.06 13.23
N LEU A 55 -32.34 -24.99 13.36
CA LEU A 55 -33.46 -24.93 14.31
C LEU A 55 -34.51 -26.01 14.02
N ILE A 56 -34.86 -26.22 12.75
CA ILE A 56 -35.80 -27.27 12.34
C ILE A 56 -35.24 -28.66 12.62
N LEU A 57 -33.97 -28.90 12.28
CA LEU A 57 -33.30 -30.16 12.56
C LEU A 57 -33.23 -30.43 14.07
N LEU A 58 -32.97 -29.42 14.90
CA LEU A 58 -32.99 -29.53 16.36
C LEU A 58 -34.40 -29.84 16.91
N VAL A 59 -35.45 -29.22 16.35
CA VAL A 59 -36.84 -29.53 16.73
C VAL A 59 -37.22 -30.97 16.33
N LEU A 60 -36.85 -31.40 15.12
CA LEU A 60 -37.08 -32.75 14.64
C LEU A 60 -36.30 -33.77 15.48
N LEU A 61 -35.04 -33.48 15.78
CA LEU A 61 -34.19 -34.30 16.65
C LEU A 61 -34.78 -34.39 18.06
N GLY A 62 -35.19 -33.27 18.65
CA GLY A 62 -35.82 -33.22 19.98
C GLY A 62 -37.14 -34.02 20.05
N ARG A 63 -37.93 -34.02 18.96
CA ARG A 63 -39.14 -34.84 18.86
C ARG A 63 -38.82 -36.33 18.71
N ALA A 64 -37.83 -36.66 17.89
CA ALA A 64 -37.38 -38.04 17.68
C ALA A 64 -36.81 -38.62 18.98
N THR A 65 -35.96 -37.88 19.70
CA THR A 65 -35.41 -38.29 20.99
C THR A 65 -36.50 -38.43 22.05
N ALA A 66 -37.46 -37.50 22.13
CA ALA A 66 -38.59 -37.60 23.06
C ALA A 66 -39.50 -38.81 22.76
N HIS A 67 -39.65 -39.20 21.49
CA HIS A 67 -40.40 -40.39 21.11
C HIS A 67 -39.68 -41.68 21.52
N VAL A 68 -38.38 -41.78 21.22
CA VAL A 68 -37.52 -42.90 21.64
C VAL A 68 -37.54 -43.04 23.16
N TRP A 69 -37.39 -41.93 23.90
CA TRP A 69 -37.40 -41.92 25.37
C TRP A 69 -38.69 -42.47 25.99
N ARG A 70 -39.83 -42.33 25.30
CA ARG A 70 -41.14 -42.79 25.79
C ARG A 70 -41.50 -44.21 25.38
N THR A 71 -40.85 -44.77 24.36
CA THR A 71 -41.34 -45.99 23.68
C THR A 71 -40.32 -47.12 23.58
N ARG A 72 -39.04 -46.85 23.88
CA ARG A 72 -37.92 -47.76 23.61
C ARG A 72 -37.15 -48.13 24.89
N ASP A 73 -36.44 -49.24 24.84
CA ASP A 73 -35.63 -49.77 25.96
C ASP A 73 -34.40 -48.86 26.24
N ARG A 74 -33.90 -48.88 27.48
CA ARG A 74 -32.70 -48.16 27.94
C ARG A 74 -31.48 -48.31 27.02
N ALA A 75 -31.26 -49.46 26.40
CA ALA A 75 -30.15 -49.67 25.47
C ALA A 75 -30.27 -48.82 24.20
N GLU A 76 -31.47 -48.73 23.63
CA GLU A 76 -31.75 -47.90 22.45
C GLU A 76 -31.72 -46.41 22.79
N GLN A 77 -32.15 -46.04 24.01
CA GLN A 77 -32.02 -44.68 24.52
C GLN A 77 -30.54 -44.25 24.63
N ALA A 78 -29.68 -45.12 25.16
CA ALA A 78 -28.25 -44.87 25.29
C ALA A 78 -27.57 -44.71 23.91
N PHE A 79 -27.93 -45.53 22.92
CA PHE A 79 -27.43 -45.41 21.55
C PHE A 79 -27.80 -44.07 20.91
N VAL A 80 -29.05 -43.62 21.04
CA VAL A 80 -29.49 -42.35 20.46
C VAL A 80 -28.81 -41.15 21.12
N ILE A 81 -28.60 -41.19 22.44
CA ILE A 81 -27.83 -40.15 23.15
C ILE A 81 -26.40 -40.08 22.62
N LEU A 82 -25.73 -41.23 22.50
CA LEU A 82 -24.35 -41.29 22.00
C LEU A 82 -24.27 -40.80 20.55
N ALA A 83 -25.20 -41.23 19.70
CA ALA A 83 -25.26 -40.78 18.31
C ALA A 83 -25.50 -39.26 18.21
N ALA A 84 -26.41 -38.69 19.00
CA ALA A 84 -26.64 -37.24 19.02
C ALA A 84 -25.42 -36.47 19.56
N ALA A 85 -24.78 -36.98 20.62
CA ALA A 85 -23.58 -36.37 21.21
C ALA A 85 -22.38 -36.35 20.24
N ILE A 86 -22.33 -37.26 19.26
CA ILE A 86 -21.30 -37.29 18.22
C ILE A 86 -21.71 -36.50 16.98
N VAL A 87 -22.93 -36.70 16.48
CA VAL A 87 -23.41 -36.13 15.22
C VAL A 87 -23.64 -34.62 15.33
N VAL A 88 -24.11 -34.11 16.46
CA VAL A 88 -24.38 -32.67 16.63
C VAL A 88 -23.09 -31.83 16.58
N PRO A 89 -22.02 -32.15 17.33
CA PRO A 89 -20.74 -31.45 17.19
C PRO A 89 -20.12 -31.61 15.80
N LEU A 90 -20.21 -32.80 15.20
CA LEU A 90 -19.71 -33.04 13.85
C LEU A 90 -20.43 -32.16 12.83
N LEU A 91 -21.76 -32.08 12.90
CA LEU A 91 -22.57 -31.19 12.06
C LEU A 91 -22.26 -29.72 12.34
N ALA A 92 -22.04 -29.32 13.59
CA ALA A 92 -21.67 -27.95 13.93
C ALA A 92 -20.33 -27.55 13.29
N VAL A 93 -19.36 -28.46 13.26
CA VAL A 93 -18.08 -28.24 12.56
C VAL A 93 -18.26 -28.25 11.03
N ILE A 94 -18.99 -29.23 10.48
CA ILE A 94 -19.27 -29.32 9.04
C ILE A 94 -20.05 -28.09 8.53
N LEU A 95 -20.86 -27.47 9.40
CA LEU A 95 -21.62 -26.25 9.11
C LEU A 95 -20.94 -24.96 9.61
N TRP A 96 -19.68 -25.04 10.03
CA TRP A 96 -18.83 -23.88 10.35
C TRP A 96 -19.43 -22.99 11.45
N VAL A 97 -20.20 -23.58 12.37
CA VAL A 97 -20.89 -22.86 13.45
C VAL A 97 -19.92 -22.06 14.34
N PRO A 98 -18.72 -22.58 14.71
CA PRO A 98 -17.74 -21.80 15.46
C PRO A 98 -17.25 -20.55 14.72
N ASP A 99 -16.93 -20.68 13.43
CA ASP A 99 -16.47 -19.55 12.60
C ASP A 99 -17.58 -18.51 12.43
N ILE A 100 -18.82 -18.95 12.24
CA ILE A 100 -20.01 -18.09 12.19
C ILE A 100 -20.20 -17.34 13.51
N ALA A 101 -20.06 -18.03 14.65
CA ALA A 101 -20.20 -17.42 15.96
C ALA A 101 -19.11 -16.39 16.22
N ASN A 102 -17.84 -16.72 15.90
CA ASN A 102 -16.72 -15.81 16.02
C ASN A 102 -16.89 -14.58 15.13
N LEU A 103 -17.23 -14.74 13.86
CA LEU A 103 -17.50 -13.62 12.96
C LEU A 103 -18.67 -12.73 13.43
N ARG A 104 -19.72 -13.30 14.02
CA ARG A 104 -20.84 -12.52 14.58
C ARG A 104 -20.43 -11.75 15.83
N LEU A 105 -19.61 -12.35 16.68
CA LEU A 105 -19.02 -11.67 17.84
C LEU A 105 -18.09 -10.55 17.38
N ASP A 106 -17.26 -10.79 16.38
CA ASP A 106 -16.41 -9.78 15.75
C ASP A 106 -17.27 -8.66 15.16
N ASP A 107 -18.26 -8.95 14.31
CA ASP A 107 -19.17 -7.94 13.75
C ASP A 107 -19.88 -7.12 14.83
N MET A 108 -20.35 -7.77 15.90
CA MET A 108 -21.02 -7.10 17.01
C MET A 108 -20.04 -6.21 17.78
N THR A 109 -18.84 -6.70 18.08
CA THR A 109 -17.81 -5.92 18.78
C THR A 109 -17.31 -4.75 17.93
N HIS A 110 -17.10 -4.94 16.63
CA HIS A 110 -16.79 -3.88 15.67
C HIS A 110 -17.93 -2.87 15.54
N TYR A 111 -19.19 -3.32 15.50
CA TYR A 111 -20.35 -2.44 15.43
C TYR A 111 -20.51 -1.59 16.69
N LEU A 112 -20.41 -2.20 17.88
CA LEU A 112 -20.40 -1.48 19.15
C LEU A 112 -19.24 -0.48 19.20
N GLY A 113 -18.04 -0.89 18.79
CA GLY A 113 -16.89 0.00 18.66
C GLY A 113 -17.16 1.22 17.76
N ARG A 114 -17.80 1.02 16.59
CA ARG A 114 -18.14 2.10 15.65
C ARG A 114 -19.23 3.03 16.16
N VAL A 115 -20.31 2.49 16.74
CA VAL A 115 -21.53 3.27 17.07
C VAL A 115 -21.49 3.84 18.48
N SER A 116 -21.13 3.04 19.48
CA SER A 116 -21.12 3.46 20.88
C SER A 116 -19.74 3.91 21.36
N ARG A 117 -18.69 3.73 20.55
CA ARG A 117 -17.28 3.94 20.95
C ARG A 117 -16.86 3.10 22.17
N ILE A 118 -17.57 2.00 22.41
CA ILE A 118 -17.30 1.04 23.48
C ILE A 118 -16.79 -0.25 22.83
N GLY A 119 -15.63 -0.73 23.26
CA GLY A 119 -15.00 -1.94 22.72
C GLY A 119 -13.87 -1.64 21.73
N TRP A 120 -13.73 -2.46 20.69
CA TRP A 120 -12.64 -2.35 19.72
C TRP A 120 -12.85 -1.13 18.80
N VAL A 121 -11.95 -0.16 18.88
CA VAL A 121 -11.86 0.95 17.93
C VAL A 121 -10.78 0.57 16.92
N ASP A 122 -11.14 0.54 15.63
CA ASP A 122 -10.19 0.26 14.55
C ASP A 122 -9.03 1.26 14.62
N PRO A 123 -7.78 0.81 14.91
CA PRO A 123 -6.64 1.70 14.96
C PRO A 123 -6.39 2.40 13.61
N ALA A 124 -6.80 1.77 12.50
CA ALA A 124 -6.64 2.32 11.16
C ALA A 124 -7.74 3.34 10.78
N ALA A 125 -8.85 3.40 11.50
CA ALA A 125 -9.97 4.30 11.14
C ALA A 125 -9.57 5.78 11.20
N GLU A 126 -8.76 6.17 12.20
CA GLU A 126 -8.23 7.53 12.32
C GLU A 126 -7.32 7.84 11.13
N GLU A 127 -6.44 6.91 10.75
CA GLU A 127 -5.54 7.06 9.58
C GLU A 127 -6.32 7.16 8.26
N ILE A 128 -7.35 6.33 8.08
CA ILE A 128 -8.21 6.35 6.89
C ILE A 128 -8.97 7.67 6.81
N ARG A 129 -9.59 8.12 7.91
CA ARG A 129 -10.27 9.42 7.98
C ARG A 129 -9.30 10.55 7.60
N ASN A 130 -8.12 10.53 8.20
CA ASN A 130 -7.06 11.47 7.93
C ASN A 130 -6.64 11.46 6.45
N ARG A 131 -6.45 10.28 5.85
CA ARG A 131 -6.16 10.12 4.41
C ARG A 131 -7.25 10.73 3.55
N VAL A 132 -8.52 10.42 3.82
CA VAL A 132 -9.66 10.97 3.07
C VAL A 132 -9.69 12.51 3.15
N ILE A 133 -9.49 13.08 4.34
CA ILE A 133 -9.41 14.54 4.52
C ILE A 133 -8.23 15.14 3.74
N GLY A 134 -7.06 14.50 3.78
CA GLY A 134 -5.86 14.94 3.05
C GLY A 134 -6.07 14.93 1.53
N VAL A 135 -6.59 13.81 1.00
CA VAL A 135 -6.93 13.70 -0.43
C VAL A 135 -7.95 14.75 -0.84
N LYS A 136 -9.02 14.92 -0.06
CA LYS A 136 -10.02 15.97 -0.33
C LYS A 136 -9.38 17.35 -0.40
N SER A 137 -8.53 17.70 0.57
CA SER A 137 -7.84 18.99 0.60
C SER A 137 -7.01 19.23 -0.67
N VAL A 138 -6.25 18.22 -1.11
CA VAL A 138 -5.44 18.34 -2.33
C VAL A 138 -6.31 18.41 -3.58
N VAL A 139 -7.40 17.65 -3.64
CA VAL A 139 -8.36 17.70 -4.75
C VAL A 139 -9.05 19.07 -4.82
N ASP A 140 -9.44 19.65 -3.69
CA ASP A 140 -10.03 21.01 -3.63
C ASP A 140 -9.03 22.10 -4.03
N GLU A 141 -7.75 21.92 -3.73
CA GLU A 141 -6.69 22.85 -4.15
C GLU A 141 -6.41 22.76 -5.66
N LEU A 142 -6.39 21.55 -6.21
CA LEU A 142 -5.93 21.29 -7.58
C LEU A 142 -7.06 21.18 -8.62
N SER A 143 -8.33 21.19 -8.21
CA SER A 143 -9.50 21.14 -9.09
C SER A 143 -10.64 21.99 -8.56
N LYS A 144 -11.49 22.48 -9.45
CA LYS A 144 -12.67 23.27 -9.08
C LYS A 144 -13.80 22.35 -8.58
N PRO A 145 -14.76 22.90 -7.80
CA PRO A 145 -15.97 22.17 -7.44
C PRO A 145 -16.66 21.58 -8.68
N ASN A 146 -17.17 20.35 -8.55
CA ASN A 146 -17.83 19.58 -9.61
C ASN A 146 -16.99 19.24 -10.86
N GLU A 147 -15.70 19.60 -10.93
CA GLU A 147 -14.84 19.07 -12.00
C GLU A 147 -14.65 17.56 -11.80
N PRO A 148 -14.67 16.73 -12.85
CA PRO A 148 -14.50 15.29 -12.67
C PRO A 148 -13.09 14.94 -12.23
N ILE A 149 -12.96 13.92 -11.40
CA ILE A 149 -11.67 13.25 -11.15
C ILE A 149 -11.78 11.84 -11.69
N PHE A 150 -10.67 11.20 -12.07
CA PHE A 150 -10.69 9.78 -12.41
C PHE A 150 -9.87 8.98 -11.40
N ASP A 151 -10.51 8.03 -10.73
CA ASP A 151 -9.85 7.16 -9.78
C ASP A 151 -9.41 5.85 -10.44
N PHE A 152 -8.11 5.76 -10.71
CA PHE A 152 -7.44 4.55 -11.19
C PHE A 152 -6.87 3.71 -10.04
N SER A 153 -7.11 4.09 -8.79
CA SER A 153 -6.59 3.41 -7.60
C SER A 153 -7.59 2.45 -6.93
N ASN A 154 -8.78 2.27 -7.51
CA ASN A 154 -9.89 1.42 -7.02
C ASN A 154 -10.49 1.83 -5.66
N GLN A 155 -10.55 3.12 -5.37
CA GLN A 155 -11.16 3.73 -4.18
C GLN A 155 -12.40 4.57 -4.55
N PRO A 156 -13.51 3.96 -5.00
CA PRO A 156 -14.68 4.68 -5.50
C PRO A 156 -15.34 5.62 -4.47
N ALA A 157 -15.11 5.39 -3.18
CA ALA A 157 -15.56 6.29 -2.12
C ALA A 157 -14.97 7.71 -2.24
N LEU A 158 -13.83 7.86 -2.92
CA LEU A 158 -13.20 9.18 -3.13
C LEU A 158 -14.05 10.11 -4.00
N TYR A 159 -14.89 9.60 -4.91
CA TYR A 159 -15.85 10.43 -5.65
C TYR A 159 -16.83 11.12 -4.69
N PHE A 160 -17.35 10.36 -3.71
CA PHE A 160 -18.26 10.87 -2.69
C PHE A 160 -17.54 11.83 -1.73
N PHE A 161 -16.41 11.41 -1.16
CA PHE A 161 -15.71 12.22 -0.14
C PHE A 161 -15.06 13.48 -0.70
N CYS A 162 -14.60 13.45 -1.94
CA CYS A 162 -14.04 14.63 -2.60
C CYS A 162 -15.11 15.54 -3.19
N ASP A 163 -16.37 15.09 -3.27
CA ASP A 163 -17.46 15.77 -3.98
C ASP A 163 -17.06 16.06 -5.44
N ARG A 164 -16.73 14.98 -6.16
CA ARG A 164 -16.26 15.03 -7.55
C ARG A 164 -16.95 13.94 -8.38
N PRO A 165 -17.48 14.26 -9.58
CA PRO A 165 -18.11 13.26 -10.43
C PRO A 165 -17.08 12.29 -11.04
N ASN A 166 -17.50 11.04 -11.22
CA ASN A 166 -16.76 10.07 -12.04
C ASN A 166 -17.03 10.37 -13.52
N PRO A 167 -16.00 10.59 -14.36
CA PRO A 167 -16.17 10.87 -15.79
C PRO A 167 -16.62 9.64 -16.59
N THR A 168 -16.61 8.46 -15.98
CA THR A 168 -16.96 7.18 -16.61
C THR A 168 -18.11 6.51 -15.85
N ARG A 169 -18.74 5.50 -16.45
CA ARG A 169 -19.69 4.63 -15.73
C ARG A 169 -19.01 3.55 -14.88
N PHE A 170 -17.69 3.44 -14.92
CA PHE A 170 -16.92 2.43 -14.21
C PHE A 170 -16.31 3.04 -12.96
N TYR A 171 -16.71 2.57 -11.79
CA TYR A 171 -16.19 3.08 -10.52
C TYR A 171 -14.92 2.33 -10.06
N GLN A 172 -14.53 1.26 -10.76
CA GLN A 172 -13.38 0.41 -10.44
C GLN A 172 -12.74 -0.13 -11.73
N VAL A 173 -11.42 -0.24 -11.73
CA VAL A 173 -10.59 -0.69 -12.86
C VAL A 173 -10.87 -2.14 -13.27
N PRO A 174 -11.09 -3.11 -12.34
CA PRO A 174 -11.57 -4.45 -12.70
C PRO A 174 -12.73 -4.48 -13.70
N ILE A 175 -13.69 -3.56 -13.55
CA ILE A 175 -14.89 -3.55 -14.39
C ILE A 175 -14.55 -3.12 -15.82
N LEU A 176 -13.60 -2.22 -16.01
CA LEU A 176 -13.22 -1.68 -17.34
C LEU A 176 -12.13 -2.46 -18.06
N SER A 177 -11.74 -3.63 -17.56
CA SER A 177 -10.67 -4.48 -18.13
C SER A 177 -10.91 -4.90 -19.60
N PRO A 178 -12.15 -5.23 -20.04
CA PRO A 178 -12.42 -5.56 -21.44
C PRO A 178 -12.02 -4.44 -22.42
N ARG A 179 -11.56 -4.83 -23.61
CA ARG A 179 -11.06 -3.90 -24.64
C ARG A 179 -12.05 -2.78 -24.95
N GLU A 180 -13.33 -3.12 -25.10
CA GLU A 180 -14.40 -2.19 -25.43
C GLU A 180 -14.61 -1.15 -24.32
N TYR A 181 -14.45 -1.56 -23.07
CA TYR A 181 -14.60 -0.69 -21.91
C TYR A 181 -13.37 0.18 -21.66
N GLN A 182 -12.17 -0.27 -22.05
CA GLN A 182 -10.98 0.59 -22.11
C GLN A 182 -11.14 1.67 -23.20
N ILE A 183 -11.69 1.33 -24.37
CA ILE A 183 -12.03 2.32 -25.42
C ILE A 183 -13.01 3.36 -24.89
N GLU A 184 -14.10 2.90 -24.29
CA GLU A 184 -15.13 3.77 -23.70
C GLU A 184 -14.54 4.70 -22.64
N THR A 185 -13.71 4.15 -21.76
CA THR A 185 -13.00 4.90 -20.71
C THR A 185 -12.09 5.96 -21.31
N ILE A 186 -11.20 5.62 -22.24
CA ILE A 186 -10.28 6.59 -22.86
C ILE A 186 -11.05 7.72 -23.56
N ARG A 187 -12.12 7.38 -24.29
CA ARG A 187 -12.98 8.38 -24.94
C ARG A 187 -13.68 9.28 -23.92
N ALA A 188 -14.15 8.71 -22.81
CA ALA A 188 -14.77 9.48 -21.75
C ALA A 188 -13.76 10.44 -21.10
N LEU A 189 -12.54 9.98 -20.81
CA LEU A 189 -11.47 10.79 -20.25
C LEU A 189 -11.00 11.90 -21.20
N GLU A 190 -10.94 11.64 -22.51
CA GLU A 190 -10.59 12.69 -23.49
C GLU A 190 -11.73 13.69 -23.70
N ARG A 191 -12.98 13.26 -23.58
CA ARG A 191 -14.14 14.16 -23.67
C ARG A 191 -14.26 15.06 -22.44
N THR A 192 -14.12 14.50 -21.25
CA THR A 192 -14.31 15.24 -19.99
C THR A 192 -13.05 15.96 -19.53
N LYS A 193 -11.86 15.49 -19.94
CA LYS A 193 -10.53 16.01 -19.57
C LYS A 193 -10.43 16.28 -18.06
N PRO A 194 -10.63 15.25 -17.21
CA PRO A 194 -10.60 15.46 -15.77
C PRO A 194 -9.24 16.05 -15.39
N PRO A 195 -9.20 17.14 -14.60
CA PRO A 195 -7.94 17.77 -14.20
C PRO A 195 -7.02 16.83 -13.43
N LEU A 196 -7.61 15.88 -12.69
CA LEU A 196 -6.90 14.99 -11.78
C LEU A 196 -7.20 13.52 -12.04
N VAL A 197 -6.16 12.70 -11.90
CA VAL A 197 -6.23 11.24 -11.81
C VAL A 197 -5.65 10.80 -10.47
N ILE A 198 -6.35 9.94 -9.75
CA ILE A 198 -5.81 9.25 -8.57
C ILE A 198 -5.19 7.95 -9.06
N ARG A 199 -3.85 7.87 -9.04
CA ARG A 199 -3.12 6.82 -9.74
C ARG A 199 -2.85 5.59 -8.87
N HIS A 200 -2.42 5.82 -7.64
CA HIS A 200 -1.95 4.77 -6.73
C HIS A 200 -2.49 4.95 -5.33
N SER A 201 -2.65 3.82 -4.64
CA SER A 201 -3.11 3.74 -3.27
C SER A 201 -2.12 2.98 -2.40
N PRO A 202 -1.89 3.41 -1.15
CA PRO A 202 -1.00 2.72 -0.24
C PRO A 202 -1.61 1.44 0.37
N GLN A 203 -2.89 1.16 0.09
CA GLN A 203 -3.62 -0.06 0.49
C GLN A 203 -3.54 -1.19 -0.55
N GLU A 204 -2.81 -0.98 -1.65
CA GLU A 204 -2.74 -1.92 -2.78
C GLU A 204 -4.12 -2.25 -3.38
N PHE A 205 -5.11 -1.36 -3.22
CA PHE A 205 -6.40 -1.52 -3.90
C PHE A 205 -6.26 -1.49 -5.42
N ASP A 206 -5.19 -0.87 -5.93
CA ASP A 206 -4.78 -0.91 -7.33
C ASP A 206 -4.19 -2.25 -7.78
N VAL A 207 -4.09 -3.25 -6.88
CA VAL A 207 -3.60 -4.62 -7.14
C VAL A 207 -4.70 -5.64 -6.84
N PHE A 208 -5.86 -5.48 -7.49
CA PHE A 208 -7.01 -6.36 -7.28
C PHE A 208 -6.72 -7.79 -7.79
N ASP A 209 -7.09 -8.83 -7.03
CA ASP A 209 -6.75 -10.25 -7.29
C ASP A 209 -5.24 -10.52 -7.50
N GLY A 210 -4.37 -9.69 -6.92
CA GLY A 210 -2.94 -9.78 -7.21
C GLY A 210 -2.60 -9.34 -8.64
N ILE A 211 -3.44 -8.53 -9.29
CA ILE A 211 -3.20 -7.97 -10.62
C ILE A 211 -3.25 -6.46 -10.58
N ASP A 212 -2.12 -5.82 -10.86
CA ASP A 212 -2.02 -4.36 -10.91
C ASP A 212 -2.90 -3.75 -11.99
N ASN A 213 -3.47 -2.58 -11.71
CA ASN A 213 -4.32 -1.84 -12.63
C ASN A 213 -3.60 -1.48 -13.94
N SER A 214 -2.28 -1.25 -13.93
CA SER A 214 -1.49 -1.02 -15.15
C SER A 214 -1.43 -2.26 -16.07
N ILE A 215 -1.49 -3.46 -15.50
CA ILE A 215 -1.52 -4.73 -16.24
C ILE A 215 -2.95 -5.09 -16.64
N ARG A 216 -3.92 -4.81 -15.76
CA ARG A 216 -5.33 -5.11 -15.94
C ARG A 216 -6.00 -4.20 -16.99
N ALA A 217 -5.63 -2.92 -17.02
CA ALA A 217 -6.16 -1.91 -17.94
C ALA A 217 -5.04 -1.20 -18.73
N GLN A 218 -4.25 -2.00 -19.46
CA GLN A 218 -3.03 -1.59 -20.18
C GLN A 218 -3.21 -0.36 -21.09
N ALA A 219 -4.33 -0.25 -21.81
CA ALA A 219 -4.55 0.89 -22.71
C ALA A 219 -4.89 2.16 -21.92
N VAL A 220 -5.69 2.04 -20.85
CA VAL A 220 -6.04 3.18 -19.98
C VAL A 220 -4.80 3.66 -19.22
N ALA A 221 -3.99 2.74 -18.71
CA ALA A 221 -2.73 3.07 -18.03
C ALA A 221 -1.79 3.84 -18.96
N ALA A 222 -1.57 3.35 -20.17
CA ALA A 222 -0.74 4.04 -21.16
C ALA A 222 -1.27 5.44 -21.53
N TYR A 223 -2.59 5.59 -21.66
CA TYR A 223 -3.20 6.90 -21.85
C TYR A 223 -2.95 7.83 -20.65
N ILE A 224 -3.06 7.33 -19.42
CA ILE A 224 -2.77 8.14 -18.23
C ILE A 224 -1.31 8.57 -18.23
N ASP A 225 -0.38 7.66 -18.51
CA ASP A 225 1.06 7.94 -18.50
C ASP A 225 1.45 9.01 -19.55
N ASP A 226 0.78 9.05 -20.70
CA ASP A 226 1.03 10.04 -21.75
C ASP A 226 0.37 11.40 -21.44
N HIS A 227 -0.82 11.42 -20.83
CA HIS A 227 -1.65 12.62 -20.68
C HIS A 227 -1.65 13.24 -19.28
N TYR A 228 -1.09 12.57 -18.28
CA TYR A 228 -1.03 13.02 -16.89
C TYR A 228 0.39 12.90 -16.36
N SER A 229 0.73 13.73 -15.40
CA SER A 229 2.00 13.66 -14.67
C SER A 229 1.73 13.74 -13.18
N TYR A 230 2.60 13.12 -12.39
CA TYR A 230 2.56 13.25 -10.93
C TYR A 230 2.45 14.73 -10.52
N ALA A 231 1.54 15.03 -9.60
CA ALA A 231 1.37 16.38 -9.05
C ALA A 231 1.67 16.41 -7.55
N ARG A 232 1.09 15.47 -6.78
CA ARG A 232 1.27 15.42 -5.33
C ARG A 232 0.99 14.03 -4.78
N SER A 233 1.67 13.66 -3.70
CA SER A 233 1.31 12.56 -2.82
C SER A 233 0.73 13.14 -1.54
N THR A 234 -0.34 12.53 -1.05
CA THR A 234 -0.82 12.78 0.30
C THR A 234 -1.23 11.48 0.96
N ARG A 235 -0.64 11.20 2.12
CA ARG A 235 -0.92 9.99 2.89
C ARG A 235 -0.69 8.70 2.08
N GLY A 236 0.29 8.75 1.17
CA GLY A 236 0.65 7.69 0.22
C GLY A 236 -0.27 7.56 -0.99
N ILE A 237 -1.26 8.45 -1.17
CA ILE A 237 -2.14 8.49 -2.34
C ILE A 237 -1.50 9.40 -3.39
N GLU A 238 -1.27 8.86 -4.59
CA GLU A 238 -0.73 9.65 -5.68
C GLU A 238 -1.83 10.32 -6.50
N ILE A 239 -1.73 11.64 -6.60
CA ILE A 239 -2.61 12.50 -7.38
C ILE A 239 -1.80 13.07 -8.54
N TRP A 240 -2.27 12.78 -9.74
CA TRP A 240 -1.65 13.17 -11.00
C TRP A 240 -2.50 14.25 -11.66
N ARG A 241 -1.85 15.24 -12.28
CA ARG A 241 -2.50 16.35 -12.97
C ARG A 241 -2.41 16.16 -14.48
N ARG A 242 -3.46 16.55 -15.18
CA ARG A 242 -3.47 16.54 -16.65
C ARG A 242 -2.39 17.48 -17.19
N ARG A 243 -1.60 16.98 -18.12
CA ARG A 243 -0.55 17.72 -18.82
C ARG A 243 -1.16 18.73 -19.79
N THR A 244 -0.60 19.94 -19.82
CA THR A 244 -0.95 20.96 -20.81
C THR A 244 -0.29 20.69 -22.16
N ASP A 245 0.83 19.96 -22.15
CA ASP A 245 1.64 19.55 -23.30
C ASP A 245 1.38 18.09 -23.71
N ALA A 246 0.22 17.53 -23.33
CA ALA A 246 -0.11 16.14 -23.63
C ALA A 246 -0.14 15.87 -25.15
N PRO A 247 0.34 14.70 -25.61
CA PRO A 247 0.28 14.34 -27.03
C PRO A 247 -1.17 14.22 -27.52
N PRO A 248 -1.40 14.27 -28.85
CA PRO A 248 -2.72 13.99 -29.42
C PRO A 248 -3.15 12.54 -29.12
N LEU A 249 -4.47 12.32 -28.99
CA LEU A 249 -5.01 10.99 -28.69
C LEU A 249 -4.59 9.94 -29.73
N ASN A 250 -3.81 8.96 -29.30
CA ASN A 250 -3.43 7.79 -30.11
C ASN A 250 -4.15 6.53 -29.64
N LEU A 251 -5.48 6.47 -29.84
CA LEU A 251 -6.29 5.36 -29.36
C LEU A 251 -5.81 4.00 -29.89
N ASN A 252 -5.48 3.91 -31.19
CA ASN A 252 -4.99 2.67 -31.78
C ASN A 252 -3.66 2.22 -31.16
N GLY A 253 -2.74 3.16 -30.88
CA GLY A 253 -1.49 2.87 -30.19
C GLY A 253 -1.69 2.34 -28.77
N TYR A 254 -2.62 2.92 -28.00
CA TYR A 254 -2.95 2.41 -26.67
C TYR A 254 -3.59 1.02 -26.72
N LEU A 255 -4.53 0.79 -27.65
CA LEU A 255 -5.20 -0.52 -27.79
C LEU A 255 -4.29 -1.62 -28.34
N ALA A 256 -3.23 -1.26 -29.06
CA ALA A 256 -2.20 -2.20 -29.50
C ALA A 256 -1.37 -2.74 -28.33
N ARG A 257 -1.39 -2.07 -27.17
CA ARG A 257 -0.72 -2.57 -25.96
C ARG A 257 -1.47 -3.73 -25.31
N ILE A 258 -2.79 -3.85 -25.50
CA ILE A 258 -3.60 -4.87 -24.85
C ILE A 258 -3.15 -6.26 -25.31
N ARG A 259 -2.59 -7.00 -24.37
CA ARG A 259 -2.21 -8.41 -24.54
C ARG A 259 -2.42 -9.19 -23.25
N ILE A 260 -2.41 -10.50 -23.37
CA ILE A 260 -2.34 -11.38 -22.20
C ILE A 260 -0.98 -11.14 -21.53
N PRO A 261 -0.95 -10.77 -20.23
CA PRO A 261 0.31 -10.65 -19.50
C PRO A 261 0.97 -12.02 -19.37
N THR A 262 2.29 -12.04 -19.45
CA THR A 262 3.10 -13.24 -19.26
C THR A 262 3.01 -13.72 -17.80
N LEU A 263 3.31 -15.00 -17.55
CA LEU A 263 3.44 -15.51 -16.17
C LEU A 263 4.51 -14.77 -15.39
N GLU A 264 5.56 -14.29 -16.07
CA GLU A 264 6.59 -13.41 -15.54
C GLU A 264 6.00 -12.07 -15.07
N GLU A 265 5.14 -11.43 -15.87
CA GLU A 265 4.45 -10.19 -15.48
C GLU A 265 3.39 -10.40 -14.39
N LEU A 266 2.79 -11.58 -14.35
CA LEU A 266 1.88 -12.01 -13.28
C LEU A 266 2.64 -12.42 -12.00
N GLY A 267 3.88 -12.89 -12.11
CA GLY A 267 4.77 -13.29 -11.02
C GLY A 267 5.69 -12.17 -10.51
N ALA A 268 5.92 -11.14 -11.32
CA ALA A 268 6.42 -9.83 -10.92
C ALA A 268 5.38 -9.04 -10.11
N ILE A 269 4.22 -9.65 -9.83
CA ILE A 269 3.23 -9.13 -8.92
C ILE A 269 3.55 -9.67 -7.53
N GLY A 270 4.48 -8.97 -6.88
CA GLY A 270 4.67 -9.07 -5.45
C GLY A 270 4.39 -7.73 -4.79
N GLU A 271 4.50 -7.72 -3.47
CA GLU A 271 4.43 -6.49 -2.68
C GLU A 271 5.33 -5.42 -3.30
N ARG A 272 4.78 -4.23 -3.41
CA ARG A 272 5.52 -3.08 -3.92
C ARG A 272 6.52 -2.64 -2.86
N SER A 273 7.79 -2.67 -3.22
CA SER A 273 8.88 -2.28 -2.34
C SER A 273 9.65 -1.13 -2.93
N ARG A 274 10.25 -0.31 -2.07
CA ARG A 274 11.07 0.82 -2.49
C ARG A 274 12.38 0.87 -1.72
N VAL A 275 13.41 1.28 -2.42
CA VAL A 275 14.69 1.70 -1.84
C VAL A 275 14.99 3.13 -2.29
N VAL A 276 15.86 3.81 -1.55
CA VAL A 276 16.11 5.23 -1.73
C VAL A 276 17.58 5.55 -1.66
N PHE A 277 18.06 6.30 -2.65
CA PHE A 277 19.30 7.05 -2.52
C PHE A 277 18.96 8.44 -2.00
N PRO A 278 19.46 8.81 -0.81
CA PRO A 278 18.98 10.00 -0.14
C PRO A 278 19.56 11.30 -0.71
N SER A 279 20.53 11.20 -1.62
CA SER A 279 21.05 12.32 -2.39
C SER A 279 21.60 11.86 -3.75
N ALA A 280 21.04 12.41 -4.83
CA ALA A 280 21.57 12.36 -6.19
C ALA A 280 21.63 13.78 -6.73
N GLY A 281 22.78 14.18 -7.27
CA GLY A 281 23.05 15.56 -7.65
C GLY A 281 23.72 15.72 -9.01
N SER A 282 23.43 16.85 -9.65
CA SER A 282 24.15 17.43 -10.78
C SER A 282 24.12 18.95 -10.58
N LEU A 283 25.09 19.47 -9.83
CA LEU A 283 25.06 20.87 -9.38
C LEU A 283 26.44 21.41 -8.98
N PRO A 284 26.66 22.73 -9.11
CA PRO A 284 27.79 23.41 -8.49
C PRO A 284 27.79 23.24 -6.96
N GLY A 285 28.97 23.03 -6.39
CA GLY A 285 29.21 22.95 -4.96
C GLY A 285 30.10 24.08 -4.44
N ALA A 286 30.30 24.09 -3.12
CA ALA A 286 31.22 25.04 -2.49
C ALA A 286 32.64 24.93 -3.05
N ASN A 287 33.39 26.03 -2.95
CA ASN A 287 34.78 26.14 -3.39
C ASN A 287 35.00 25.79 -4.88
N GLY A 288 33.99 25.84 -5.75
CA GLY A 288 34.13 25.50 -7.17
C GLY A 288 34.09 24.00 -7.47
N ALA A 289 33.60 23.18 -6.53
CA ALA A 289 33.26 21.78 -6.81
C ALA A 289 32.10 21.69 -7.82
N TYR A 290 32.00 20.57 -8.53
CA TYR A 290 30.80 20.22 -9.29
C TYR A 290 30.37 18.79 -8.93
N TRP A 291 29.29 18.67 -8.15
CA TRP A 291 28.79 17.38 -7.69
C TRP A 291 28.01 16.69 -8.78
N ARG A 292 28.41 15.47 -9.11
CA ARG A 292 27.75 14.60 -10.08
C ARG A 292 27.50 13.22 -9.48
N SER A 293 26.32 12.67 -9.72
CA SER A 293 25.95 11.31 -9.33
C SER A 293 25.78 10.39 -10.54
N ASP A 294 26.47 9.25 -10.55
CA ASP A 294 26.32 8.18 -11.54
C ASP A 294 25.55 7.01 -10.92
N LEU A 295 24.49 6.54 -11.59
CA LEU A 295 23.69 5.40 -11.12
C LEU A 295 24.11 4.12 -11.87
N THR A 296 24.33 3.05 -11.14
CA THR A 296 24.46 1.70 -11.69
C THR A 296 23.38 0.80 -11.12
N LEU A 297 22.66 0.09 -11.99
CA LEU A 297 21.66 -0.90 -11.63
C LEU A 297 22.02 -2.25 -12.21
N HIS A 298 21.76 -3.31 -11.47
CA HIS A 298 21.92 -4.68 -11.92
C HIS A 298 20.72 -5.51 -11.49
N ASN A 299 20.19 -6.31 -12.42
CA ASN A 299 19.12 -7.25 -12.13
C ASN A 299 19.73 -8.63 -11.77
N PRO A 300 19.65 -9.06 -10.49
CA PRO A 300 20.23 -10.32 -10.06
C PRO A 300 19.39 -11.55 -10.46
N LEU A 301 18.19 -11.34 -11.01
CA LEU A 301 17.29 -12.41 -11.44
C LEU A 301 17.64 -12.90 -12.84
N LYS A 302 17.13 -14.09 -13.19
CA LYS A 302 17.22 -14.63 -14.56
C LYS A 302 16.19 -14.00 -15.50
N ASP A 303 15.09 -13.55 -14.94
CA ASP A 303 13.98 -12.92 -15.63
C ASP A 303 14.17 -11.40 -15.66
N ARG A 304 13.44 -10.69 -16.53
CA ARG A 304 13.51 -9.23 -16.63
C ARG A 304 12.88 -8.58 -15.40
N MET A 305 13.37 -7.40 -15.03
CA MET A 305 12.88 -6.61 -13.92
C MET A 305 12.44 -5.25 -14.43
N THR A 306 11.21 -4.85 -14.10
CA THR A 306 10.69 -3.50 -14.36
C THR A 306 10.76 -2.69 -13.08
N LEU A 307 11.39 -1.53 -13.18
CA LEU A 307 11.65 -0.60 -12.09
C LEU A 307 10.95 0.73 -12.36
N GLY A 308 10.29 1.27 -11.34
CA GLY A 308 9.86 2.67 -11.32
C GLY A 308 10.93 3.50 -10.63
N LEU A 309 11.54 4.45 -11.32
CA LEU A 309 12.50 5.37 -10.73
C LEU A 309 11.88 6.75 -10.61
N ARG A 310 12.06 7.40 -9.46
CA ARG A 310 11.52 8.72 -9.19
C ARG A 310 12.60 9.63 -8.63
N TYR A 311 12.82 10.77 -9.27
CA TYR A 311 13.69 11.83 -8.78
C TYR A 311 12.88 12.96 -8.17
N VAL A 312 13.24 13.38 -6.96
CA VAL A 312 12.56 14.42 -6.18
C VAL A 312 13.55 15.49 -5.72
N ALA A 313 13.45 16.71 -6.27
CA ALA A 313 14.29 17.84 -5.89
C ALA A 313 13.43 19.11 -5.75
N GLY A 314 13.10 19.48 -4.50
CA GLY A 314 12.12 20.56 -4.25
C GLY A 314 10.78 20.25 -4.91
N ASP A 315 10.34 21.14 -5.81
CA ASP A 315 9.12 20.98 -6.60
C ASP A 315 9.30 20.09 -7.84
N VAL A 316 10.54 19.75 -8.21
CA VAL A 316 10.83 18.87 -9.35
C VAL A 316 10.55 17.43 -8.95
N ARG A 317 9.66 16.77 -9.70
CA ARG A 317 9.24 15.37 -9.52
C ARG A 317 9.23 14.70 -10.88
N ILE A 318 10.15 13.79 -11.13
CA ILE A 318 10.30 13.15 -12.45
C ILE A 318 10.33 11.64 -12.29
N ASP A 319 9.36 10.98 -12.92
CA ASP A 319 9.23 9.51 -12.93
C ASP A 319 9.78 8.94 -14.25
N ARG A 320 10.43 7.78 -14.16
CA ARG A 320 10.96 6.99 -15.28
C ARG A 320 10.69 5.52 -15.05
N ALA A 321 10.21 4.83 -16.07
CA ALA A 321 10.15 3.37 -16.07
C ALA A 321 11.40 2.81 -16.76
N VAL A 322 12.07 1.86 -16.13
CA VAL A 322 13.24 1.18 -16.68
C VAL A 322 13.02 -0.32 -16.62
N THR A 323 13.29 -1.01 -17.72
CA THR A 323 13.31 -2.48 -17.75
C THR A 323 14.74 -2.95 -17.91
N ILE A 324 15.17 -3.87 -17.04
CA ILE A 324 16.50 -4.47 -17.02
C ILE A 324 16.35 -5.97 -17.25
N PHE A 325 16.97 -6.53 -18.28
CA PHE A 325 16.93 -7.98 -18.53
C PHE A 325 17.63 -8.77 -17.42
N GLY A 326 17.35 -10.07 -17.33
CA GLY A 326 17.99 -10.92 -16.32
C GLY A 326 19.51 -10.92 -16.43
N GLY A 327 20.21 -10.72 -15.31
CA GLY A 327 21.67 -10.60 -15.25
C GLY A 327 22.24 -9.35 -15.91
N GLN A 328 21.42 -8.46 -16.47
CA GLN A 328 21.90 -7.24 -17.12
C GLN A 328 22.27 -6.16 -16.10
N SER A 329 23.29 -5.37 -16.42
CA SER A 329 23.63 -4.13 -15.72
C SER A 329 23.45 -2.93 -16.65
N LEU A 330 22.90 -1.84 -16.11
CA LEU A 330 22.78 -0.55 -16.77
C LEU A 330 23.50 0.52 -15.95
N ARG A 331 24.11 1.49 -16.63
CA ARG A 331 24.76 2.64 -15.99
C ARG A 331 24.34 3.93 -16.67
N TRP A 332 24.05 4.93 -15.86
CA TRP A 332 23.81 6.31 -16.29
C TRP A 332 24.85 7.21 -15.65
N GLU A 333 25.68 7.83 -16.48
CA GLU A 333 26.54 8.94 -16.06
C GLU A 333 25.68 10.20 -15.92
N ASP A 334 25.89 10.96 -14.85
CA ASP A 334 25.02 12.08 -14.47
C ASP A 334 23.53 11.68 -14.53
N VAL A 335 23.08 10.80 -13.64
CA VAL A 335 21.73 10.23 -13.69
C VAL A 335 20.64 11.32 -13.67
N VAL A 336 20.91 12.44 -13.00
CA VAL A 336 20.01 13.61 -12.91
C VAL A 336 19.74 14.19 -14.29
N LYS A 337 20.78 14.38 -15.12
CA LYS A 337 20.61 14.89 -16.49
C LYS A 337 20.27 13.79 -17.50
N SER A 338 20.97 12.66 -17.49
CA SER A 338 20.87 11.65 -18.56
C SER A 338 19.61 10.81 -18.51
N LEU A 339 19.12 10.44 -17.32
CA LEU A 339 17.91 9.64 -17.16
C LEU A 339 16.68 10.52 -16.90
N PHE A 340 16.80 11.48 -15.99
CA PHE A 340 15.67 12.31 -15.60
C PHE A 340 15.51 13.57 -16.45
N GLY A 341 16.57 14.05 -17.13
CA GLY A 341 16.51 15.33 -17.84
C GLY A 341 16.18 16.50 -16.91
N ALA A 342 16.52 16.36 -15.62
CA ALA A 342 16.18 17.35 -14.61
C ALA A 342 17.10 18.58 -14.73
N PRO A 343 16.65 19.77 -14.30
CA PRO A 343 17.51 20.91 -14.09
C PRO A 343 18.64 20.60 -13.09
N GLU A 344 19.68 21.43 -13.08
CA GLU A 344 20.76 21.30 -12.10
C GLU A 344 20.22 21.41 -10.68
N GLY A 345 20.60 20.46 -9.82
CA GLY A 345 20.05 20.33 -8.48
C GLY A 345 20.50 19.08 -7.77
N SER A 346 20.07 18.96 -6.51
CA SER A 346 20.28 17.79 -5.64
C SER A 346 18.93 17.35 -5.09
N GLY A 347 18.70 16.04 -5.07
CA GLY A 347 17.41 15.49 -4.69
C GLY A 347 17.48 14.02 -4.29
N VAL A 348 16.33 13.44 -4.01
CA VAL A 348 16.16 12.04 -3.64
C VAL A 348 15.93 11.22 -4.89
N LEU A 349 16.56 10.06 -4.98
CA LEU A 349 16.30 9.07 -6.02
C LEU A 349 15.66 7.83 -5.41
N TRP A 350 14.41 7.60 -5.75
CA TRP A 350 13.63 6.42 -5.37
C TRP A 350 13.72 5.36 -6.46
N ILE A 351 13.81 4.10 -6.04
CA ILE A 351 13.68 2.93 -6.92
C ILE A 351 12.59 2.04 -6.33
N GLU A 352 11.47 1.99 -7.04
CA GLU A 352 10.36 1.10 -6.82
C GLU A 352 10.54 -0.18 -7.64
N TYR A 353 10.32 -1.31 -6.99
CA TYR A 353 10.34 -2.63 -7.61
C TYR A 353 9.25 -3.50 -6.99
N ARG A 354 9.03 -4.68 -7.58
CA ARG A 354 8.05 -5.64 -7.09
C ARG A 354 8.70 -6.98 -6.80
N GLY A 355 8.11 -7.68 -5.84
CA GLY A 355 8.60 -8.97 -5.39
C GLY A 355 9.65 -8.84 -4.29
N LYS A 356 10.21 -9.99 -3.89
CA LYS A 356 11.05 -10.09 -2.70
C LYS A 356 12.52 -9.72 -2.93
N THR A 357 12.95 -9.63 -4.19
CA THR A 357 14.36 -9.41 -4.54
C THR A 357 14.51 -8.03 -5.16
N ALA A 358 15.22 -7.15 -4.45
CA ALA A 358 15.57 -5.82 -4.93
C ALA A 358 16.58 -5.87 -6.10
N PRO A 359 16.60 -4.86 -6.99
CA PRO A 359 17.75 -4.66 -7.86
C PRO A 359 19.01 -4.40 -7.02
N VAL A 360 20.17 -4.83 -7.51
CA VAL A 360 21.44 -4.36 -6.97
C VAL A 360 21.66 -2.96 -7.53
N ALA A 361 21.69 -1.96 -6.66
CA ALA A 361 21.82 -0.56 -7.06
C ALA A 361 23.00 0.09 -6.34
N LEU A 362 23.77 0.90 -7.05
CA LEU A 362 24.85 1.72 -6.50
C LEU A 362 24.76 3.12 -7.07
N LEU A 363 24.95 4.13 -6.22
CA LEU A 363 25.06 5.52 -6.63
C LEU A 363 26.45 6.02 -6.28
N LYS A 364 27.20 6.48 -7.29
CA LYS A 364 28.51 7.09 -7.08
C LYS A 364 28.38 8.61 -7.16
N THR A 365 28.67 9.33 -6.09
CA THR A 365 28.64 10.80 -6.06
C THR A 365 30.03 11.37 -5.86
N TYR A 366 30.47 12.31 -6.70
CA TYR A 366 31.83 12.86 -6.68
C TYR A 366 31.90 14.30 -7.20
N ASP A 367 32.99 14.99 -6.86
CA ASP A 367 33.38 16.26 -7.47
C ASP A 367 33.99 16.01 -8.85
N ALA A 368 33.17 16.13 -9.89
CA ALA A 368 33.55 15.93 -11.28
C ALA A 368 34.49 17.03 -11.81
N ALA A 369 34.47 18.23 -11.23
CA ALA A 369 35.36 19.32 -11.64
C ALA A 369 36.82 19.03 -11.25
N ARG A 370 37.03 18.28 -10.17
CA ARG A 370 38.36 17.93 -9.65
C ARG A 370 38.77 16.48 -9.90
N GLY A 371 37.85 15.63 -10.37
CA GLY A 371 38.10 14.20 -10.46
C GLY A 371 38.34 13.54 -9.11
N ALA A 372 37.72 14.07 -8.05
CA ALA A 372 37.92 13.61 -6.67
C ALA A 372 37.39 12.18 -6.47
N GLN A 373 37.81 11.53 -5.39
CA GLN A 373 37.26 10.23 -4.99
C GLN A 373 35.82 10.41 -4.50
N GLY A 374 34.90 9.78 -5.22
CA GLY A 374 33.48 9.78 -4.86
C GLY A 374 33.11 8.75 -3.81
N SER A 375 32.02 9.03 -3.09
CA SER A 375 31.35 8.00 -2.31
C SER A 375 30.64 7.03 -3.25
N VAL A 376 30.60 5.75 -2.87
CA VAL A 376 29.77 4.74 -3.52
C VAL A 376 28.75 4.28 -2.50
N ASP A 377 27.51 4.66 -2.74
CA ASP A 377 26.44 4.53 -1.78
C ASP A 377 25.58 3.32 -2.16
N ALA A 378 25.20 2.53 -1.15
CA ALA A 378 24.11 1.56 -1.26
C ALA A 378 22.78 2.27 -0.93
N PRO A 379 21.66 1.86 -1.53
CA PRO A 379 20.39 2.50 -1.25
C PRO A 379 19.89 2.10 0.15
N LEU A 380 19.16 3.00 0.78
CA LEU A 380 18.50 2.78 2.07
C LEU A 380 17.09 2.23 1.85
N SER A 381 16.53 1.62 2.88
CA SER A 381 15.22 0.96 2.86
C SER A 381 14.44 1.24 4.14
N MET A 382 13.22 0.70 4.24
CA MET A 382 12.45 0.72 5.48
C MET A 382 13.15 0.02 6.65
N ARG A 383 14.12 -0.87 6.40
CA ARG A 383 14.92 -1.51 7.45
C ARG A 383 15.91 -0.55 8.10
N ASP A 384 16.30 0.49 7.37
CA ASP A 384 17.25 1.51 7.81
C ASP A 384 16.53 2.74 8.41
N ALA A 385 15.19 2.67 8.51
CA ALA A 385 14.35 3.79 8.88
C ALA A 385 13.96 3.76 10.37
N ALA A 386 13.74 4.94 10.94
CA ALA A 386 13.11 5.12 12.23
C ALA A 386 11.67 5.62 12.07
N THR A 387 10.77 5.19 12.94
CA THR A 387 9.36 5.60 12.94
C THR A 387 8.95 6.16 14.29
N ALA A 388 8.36 7.36 14.29
CA ALA A 388 7.87 8.00 15.50
C ALA A 388 6.85 7.14 16.24
N GLY A 389 6.96 7.08 17.57
CA GLY A 389 6.05 6.28 18.41
C GLY A 389 6.28 4.76 18.36
N SER A 390 7.32 4.30 17.67
CA SER A 390 7.78 2.90 17.72
C SER A 390 9.02 2.75 18.60
N ASP A 391 9.36 1.51 18.94
CA ASP A 391 10.60 1.19 19.67
C ASP A 391 11.87 1.59 18.89
N ASN A 392 11.74 1.78 17.58
CA ASN A 392 12.79 2.22 16.67
C ASN A 392 12.52 3.64 16.16
N ALA A 393 12.36 4.60 17.07
CA ALA A 393 12.15 6.02 16.74
C ALA A 393 13.44 6.83 16.60
N ASP A 394 14.61 6.23 16.77
CA ASP A 394 15.90 6.92 16.84
C ASP A 394 16.94 6.31 15.91
N LEU A 395 17.49 7.12 15.02
CA LEU A 395 18.60 6.76 14.14
C LEU A 395 19.91 7.24 14.75
N THR A 396 20.95 6.42 14.71
CA THR A 396 22.27 6.76 15.23
C THR A 396 23.34 6.73 14.14
N ILE A 397 24.14 7.78 14.05
CA ILE A 397 25.32 7.87 13.18
C ILE A 397 26.57 7.96 14.06
N VAL A 398 27.54 7.08 13.81
CA VAL A 398 28.80 6.98 14.56
C VAL A 398 29.98 6.86 13.60
N GLY A 399 31.20 7.06 14.11
CA GLY A 399 32.42 6.93 13.31
C GLY A 399 32.60 8.04 12.28
N ILE A 400 32.01 9.23 12.53
CA ILE A 400 32.22 10.41 11.70
C ILE A 400 33.66 10.87 11.92
N PRO A 401 34.55 10.82 10.90
CA PRO A 401 35.96 11.15 11.07
C PRO A 401 36.14 12.59 11.52
N GLY A 402 37.00 12.86 12.51
CA GLY A 402 37.32 14.20 12.97
C GLY A 402 38.24 14.96 12.00
N GLY A 403 38.58 16.21 12.36
CA GLY A 403 39.56 17.03 11.63
C GLY A 403 39.02 18.37 11.12
N ALA A 404 39.93 19.33 10.94
CA ALA A 404 39.61 20.74 10.70
C ALA A 404 39.34 21.10 9.22
N LEU A 405 39.70 20.23 8.27
CA LEU A 405 39.60 20.49 6.83
C LEU A 405 38.55 19.60 6.15
N ARG A 406 37.37 19.51 6.75
CA ARG A 406 36.23 18.78 6.21
C ARG A 406 34.92 19.53 6.48
N ARG A 407 33.88 19.21 5.73
CA ARG A 407 32.51 19.63 5.96
C ARG A 407 31.64 18.40 6.18
N VAL A 408 30.85 18.41 7.24
CA VAL A 408 29.87 17.35 7.55
C VAL A 408 28.49 17.84 7.15
N ASN A 409 27.91 17.24 6.12
CA ASN A 409 26.52 17.50 5.74
C ASN A 409 25.67 16.38 6.29
N LEU A 410 24.56 16.69 6.96
CA LEU A 410 23.62 15.70 7.46
C LEU A 410 22.36 15.74 6.62
N GLY A 411 21.93 14.61 6.09
CA GLY A 411 20.71 14.50 5.32
C GLY A 411 19.68 13.60 5.99
N ILE A 412 18.41 13.96 5.83
CA ILE A 412 17.24 13.18 6.28
C ILE A 412 16.29 13.07 5.09
N VAL A 413 15.69 11.90 4.91
CA VAL A 413 14.65 11.66 3.92
C VAL A 413 13.42 11.13 4.62
N ASN A 414 12.26 11.74 4.36
CA ASN A 414 10.99 11.17 4.77
C ASN A 414 10.65 9.99 3.87
N VAL A 415 10.69 8.79 4.45
CA VAL A 415 10.33 7.53 3.77
C VAL A 415 8.99 7.00 4.24
N GLY A 416 8.26 7.79 5.03
CA GLY A 416 6.91 7.49 5.45
C GLY A 416 5.86 7.90 4.42
N LYS A 417 4.62 7.55 4.74
CA LYS A 417 3.44 7.97 3.98
C LYS A 417 2.88 9.30 4.47
N ILE A 418 3.38 9.87 5.56
CA ILE A 418 2.90 11.13 6.15
C ILE A 418 4.06 12.11 6.29
N PRO A 419 3.81 13.43 6.41
CA PRO A 419 4.85 14.38 6.80
C PRO A 419 5.56 13.93 8.08
N ALA A 420 6.88 14.10 8.11
CA ALA A 420 7.72 13.65 9.19
C ALA A 420 8.33 14.85 9.92
N THR A 421 8.50 14.74 11.23
CA THR A 421 9.23 15.72 12.05
C THR A 421 10.37 14.98 12.70
N PHE A 422 11.57 15.55 12.64
CA PHE A 422 12.77 14.94 13.20
C PHE A 422 13.51 15.92 14.09
N ARG A 423 14.21 15.40 15.09
CA ARG A 423 15.08 16.13 16.01
C ARG A 423 16.48 15.57 15.95
N ILE A 424 17.47 16.45 15.78
CA ILE A 424 18.89 16.12 15.76
C ILE A 424 19.51 16.50 17.10
N THR A 425 20.25 15.57 17.71
CA THR A 425 21.06 15.81 18.90
C THR A 425 22.43 15.14 18.77
N VAL A 426 23.41 15.60 19.54
CA VAL A 426 24.76 14.99 19.59
C VAL A 426 25.01 14.50 21.00
N ARG A 427 25.53 13.28 21.12
CA ARG A 427 26.02 12.72 22.38
C ARG A 427 27.54 12.57 22.34
N THR A 428 28.18 12.93 23.44
CA THR A 428 29.62 12.73 23.63
C THR A 428 29.94 11.26 23.91
N ARG A 429 31.23 10.93 23.99
CA ARG A 429 31.73 9.61 24.40
C ARG A 429 31.21 9.10 25.75
N THR A 430 30.73 10.00 26.62
CA THR A 430 30.15 9.65 27.93
C THR A 430 28.62 9.53 27.88
N GLY A 431 28.02 9.63 26.69
CA GLY A 431 26.57 9.64 26.49
C GLY A 431 25.88 10.96 26.82
N ARG A 432 26.62 12.00 27.26
CA ARG A 432 26.05 13.30 27.60
C ARG A 432 25.65 14.04 26.33
N GLN A 433 24.41 14.55 26.27
CA GLN A 433 23.98 15.41 25.18
C GLN A 433 24.76 16.73 25.17
N THR A 434 25.12 17.21 24.00
CA THR A 434 25.84 18.47 23.78
C THR A 434 25.35 19.18 22.52
N GLY A 435 25.73 20.44 22.34
CA GLY A 435 25.24 21.30 21.28
C GLY A 435 23.78 21.73 21.45
N LYS A 436 23.28 22.49 20.48
CA LYS A 436 21.88 22.91 20.38
C LYS A 436 21.10 21.86 19.59
N PRO A 437 19.95 21.37 20.08
CA PRO A 437 19.11 20.50 19.28
C PRO A 437 18.59 21.26 18.05
N PHE A 438 18.42 20.54 16.95
CA PHE A 438 17.80 21.05 15.73
C PHE A 438 16.53 20.26 15.41
N GLU A 439 15.45 20.92 15.05
CA GLU A 439 14.17 20.26 14.74
C GLU A 439 13.54 20.91 13.51
N GLU A 440 13.08 20.09 12.58
CA GLU A 440 12.45 20.54 11.33
C GLU A 440 11.41 19.50 10.87
N ALA A 441 10.43 19.96 10.08
CA ALA A 441 9.44 19.11 9.44
C ALA A 441 9.77 18.89 7.95
N LEU A 442 9.42 17.71 7.45
CA LEU A 442 9.63 17.26 6.08
C LEU A 442 8.32 16.78 5.47
N GLY A 443 8.02 17.23 4.26
CA GLY A 443 6.92 16.70 3.46
C GLY A 443 7.14 15.23 3.05
N GLU A 444 6.12 14.62 2.46
CA GLU A 444 6.20 13.25 1.93
C GLU A 444 7.22 13.14 0.79
N ASP A 445 7.99 12.05 0.80
CA ASP A 445 9.08 11.74 -0.14
C ASP A 445 10.14 12.85 -0.29
N ALA A 446 10.16 13.82 0.64
CA ALA A 446 11.08 14.94 0.62
C ALA A 446 12.36 14.64 1.41
N SER A 447 13.44 15.33 1.03
CA SER A 447 14.70 15.33 1.78
C SER A 447 15.08 16.70 2.30
N ARG A 448 15.78 16.71 3.42
CA ARG A 448 16.48 17.87 3.94
C ARG A 448 17.96 17.54 4.05
N MET A 449 18.82 18.34 3.42
CA MET A 449 20.26 18.32 3.66
C MET A 449 20.65 19.59 4.42
N ILE A 450 21.25 19.41 5.59
CA ILE A 450 21.80 20.48 6.42
C ILE A 450 23.29 20.51 6.14
N ALA A 451 23.71 21.54 5.41
CA ALA A 451 25.12 21.75 5.13
C ALA A 451 25.85 22.18 6.41
N ASP A 452 27.01 21.58 6.67
CA ASP A 452 27.84 21.87 7.84
C ASP A 452 27.07 21.78 9.18
N ILE A 453 26.63 20.58 9.52
CA ILE A 453 25.79 20.30 10.68
C ILE A 453 26.46 20.74 12.00
N GLU A 454 27.79 20.72 12.09
CA GLU A 454 28.54 21.16 13.26
C GLU A 454 28.26 22.63 13.60
N LYS A 455 28.15 23.48 12.56
CA LYS A 455 27.80 24.89 12.71
C LYS A 455 26.38 25.08 13.20
N THR A 456 25.43 24.32 12.67
CA THR A 456 24.01 24.38 13.08
C THR A 456 23.84 23.94 14.54
N LEU A 457 24.53 22.86 14.95
CA LEU A 457 24.44 22.32 16.31
C LEU A 457 25.37 23.06 17.29
N GLY A 458 26.32 23.85 16.79
CA GLY A 458 27.29 24.60 17.60
C GLY A 458 28.26 23.72 18.37
N VAL A 459 28.55 22.53 17.85
CA VAL A 459 29.44 21.55 18.50
C VAL A 459 30.25 20.78 17.44
N PRO A 460 31.56 20.59 17.64
CA PRO A 460 32.35 19.71 16.79
C PRO A 460 31.93 18.25 16.97
N ILE A 461 31.98 17.50 15.88
CA ILE A 461 31.68 16.08 15.77
C ILE A 461 32.98 15.35 15.41
N ASP A 462 33.28 14.27 16.09
CA ASP A 462 34.47 13.44 15.85
C ASP A 462 34.11 11.96 16.00
N GLU A 463 35.11 11.09 15.91
CA GLU A 463 34.92 9.63 15.96
C GLU A 463 34.35 9.15 17.30
N THR A 464 34.37 9.99 18.33
CA THR A 464 33.91 9.68 19.69
C THR A 464 32.51 10.22 19.99
N THR A 465 31.90 10.96 19.07
CA THR A 465 30.53 11.45 19.20
C THR A 465 29.54 10.59 18.42
N ALA A 466 28.29 10.59 18.87
CA ALA A 466 27.17 9.97 18.19
C ALA A 466 26.15 11.04 17.83
N VAL A 467 25.75 11.11 16.56
CA VAL A 467 24.67 11.97 16.10
C VAL A 467 23.39 11.16 16.10
N HIS A 468 22.38 11.64 16.82
CA HIS A 468 21.07 11.04 16.91
C HIS A 468 20.05 11.83 16.10
N VAL A 469 19.29 11.15 15.26
CA VAL A 469 18.14 11.70 14.53
C VAL A 469 16.89 10.97 15.01
N THR A 470 16.14 11.60 15.90
CA THR A 470 14.92 11.05 16.48
C THR A 470 13.71 11.50 15.67
N MET A 471 12.92 10.56 15.19
CA MET A 471 11.64 10.84 14.52
C MET A 471 10.57 11.13 15.58
N THR A 472 10.07 12.36 15.61
CA THR A 472 8.98 12.80 16.50
C THR A 472 7.61 12.68 15.85
N ALA A 473 7.57 12.68 14.51
CA ALA A 473 6.41 12.30 13.70
C ALA A 473 6.89 11.64 12.39
N GLY A 474 6.07 10.74 11.83
CA GLY A 474 6.36 10.08 10.56
C GLY A 474 7.54 9.10 10.61
N THR A 475 8.08 8.77 9.43
CA THR A 475 9.15 7.79 9.26
C THR A 475 10.25 8.37 8.39
N GLY A 476 11.51 8.19 8.78
CA GLY A 476 12.64 8.73 8.03
C GLY A 476 13.88 7.86 8.07
N VAL A 477 14.75 8.05 7.09
CA VAL A 477 16.14 7.58 7.09
C VAL A 477 17.07 8.79 7.15
N ALA A 478 18.28 8.61 7.66
CA ALA A 478 19.27 9.67 7.75
C ALA A 478 20.64 9.19 7.31
N TYR A 479 21.49 10.14 6.94
CA TYR A 479 22.87 9.88 6.54
C TYR A 479 23.74 11.11 6.80
N VAL A 480 25.04 10.91 6.73
CA VAL A 480 26.04 11.98 6.68
C VAL A 480 26.89 11.85 5.42
N SER A 481 27.14 12.99 4.76
CA SER A 481 28.14 13.14 3.72
C SER A 481 29.27 14.01 4.24
N ILE A 482 30.46 13.43 4.37
CA ILE A 482 31.68 14.14 4.75
C ILE A 482 32.44 14.49 3.48
N VAL A 483 32.84 15.76 3.34
CA VAL A 483 33.62 16.25 2.20
C VAL A 483 34.91 16.86 2.70
N ASN A 484 36.07 16.41 2.22
CA ASN A 484 37.37 16.99 2.58
C ASN A 484 37.73 18.20 1.69
N ALA A 485 38.87 18.84 1.97
CA ALA A 485 39.35 19.98 1.17
C ALA A 485 39.71 19.63 -0.30
N ALA A 486 40.05 18.37 -0.59
CA ALA A 486 40.33 17.89 -1.95
C ALA A 486 39.05 17.64 -2.77
N GLY A 487 37.88 17.64 -2.12
CA GLY A 487 36.60 17.31 -2.73
C GLY A 487 36.23 15.83 -2.64
N ASP A 488 37.05 15.01 -1.97
CA ASP A 488 36.70 13.61 -1.74
C ASP A 488 35.52 13.54 -0.76
N SER A 489 34.61 12.60 -1.03
CA SER A 489 33.40 12.43 -0.25
C SER A 489 33.28 11.05 0.35
N GLN A 490 32.78 10.98 1.59
CA GLN A 490 32.39 9.74 2.26
C GLN A 490 30.92 9.80 2.65
N PHE A 491 30.21 8.69 2.45
CA PHE A 491 28.83 8.50 2.87
C PHE A 491 28.77 7.57 4.07
N LEU A 492 28.01 7.96 5.10
CA LEU A 492 27.73 7.15 6.28
C LEU A 492 26.21 7.10 6.50
N PRO A 493 25.56 5.94 6.32
CA PRO A 493 24.14 5.82 6.66
C PRO A 493 23.95 5.82 8.18
N ALA A 494 22.80 6.32 8.63
CA ALA A 494 22.39 6.12 10.00
C ALA A 494 21.88 4.68 10.20
N ILE A 495 22.08 4.17 11.41
CA ILE A 495 21.63 2.84 11.80
C ILE A 495 20.40 3.02 12.68
N ALA A 496 19.31 2.36 12.32
CA ALA A 496 18.10 2.28 13.12
C ALA A 496 18.30 1.28 14.27
N ARG A 497 17.68 1.54 15.43
CA ARG A 497 17.87 0.74 16.65
C ARG A 497 17.09 -0.55 16.66
#